data_AF-A0A528W8L3-F1
#
_entry.id   AF-A0A528W8L3-F1
#
_cell.length_a   1.000
_cell.length_b   1.000
_cell.length_c   1.000
_cell.angle_alpha   90.00
_cell.angle_beta   90.00
_cell.angle_gamma   90.00
#
_symmetry.space_group_name_H-M   'P 1'
#
loop_
_entity.id
_entity.type
_entity.pdbx_description
1 polymer ?
#
loop_
_entity_poly.entity_id
_entity_poly.type
_entity_poly.pdbx_seq_one_letter_code
_entity_poly.pdbx_strand_id
1 'polypeptide(L)' 'VLQGFVTEGLKPTIPGVITFGAGHFYISQSDKGGLVFGGDIDGYNSFAQRGNLPVVEDVAEGGMALMPMIGRARLLRMW' A
#
# COMPACT_ATOMS: atom_id res chain seq x y z
N VAL A 1 -10.07 4.36 -10.06
CA VAL A 1 -9.47 3.01 -10.06
C VAL A 1 -8.71 2.84 -8.75
N LEU A 2 -8.69 1.64 -8.14
CA LEU A 2 -8.04 1.36 -6.85
C LEU A 2 -6.67 0.72 -7.10
N GLN A 3 -5.69 1.01 -6.24
CA GLN A 3 -4.33 0.47 -6.31
C GLN A 3 -4.04 -0.40 -5.08
N GLY A 4 -3.49 -1.59 -5.30
CA GLY A 4 -3.00 -2.49 -4.26
C GLY A 4 -1.53 -2.83 -4.47
N PHE A 5 -0.79 -2.92 -3.36
CA PHE A 5 0.65 -3.18 -3.35
C PHE A 5 0.97 -4.40 -2.50
N VAL A 6 2.03 -5.12 -2.88
CA VAL A 6 2.60 -6.18 -2.04
C VAL A 6 4.12 -6.11 -2.02
N THR A 7 4.70 -6.29 -0.83
CA THR A 7 6.15 -6.35 -0.64
C THR A 7 6.70 -7.76 -0.72
N GLU A 8 8.03 -7.87 -0.66
CA GLU A 8 8.71 -9.12 -0.30
C GLU A 8 8.27 -9.61 1.09
N GLY A 9 8.46 -10.92 1.33
CA GLY A 9 8.11 -11.52 2.61
C GLY A 9 9.03 -11.03 3.72
N LEU A 10 8.44 -10.48 4.79
CA LEU A 10 9.15 -10.02 5.97
C LEU A 10 8.80 -10.90 7.17
N LYS A 11 9.64 -10.84 8.22
CA LYS A 11 9.25 -11.37 9.54
C LYS A 11 7.99 -10.65 10.05
N PRO A 12 7.24 -11.22 11.00
CA PRO A 12 6.10 -10.54 11.61
C PRO A 12 6.49 -9.15 12.11
N THR A 13 5.87 -8.12 11.53
CA THR A 13 6.20 -6.71 11.72
C THR A 13 4.96 -5.88 12.05
N ILE A 14 3.79 -6.24 11.50
CA ILE A 14 2.53 -5.51 11.73
C ILE A 14 1.49 -6.46 12.34
N PRO A 15 0.90 -6.13 13.51
CA PRO A 15 -0.19 -6.92 14.07
C PRO A 15 -1.53 -6.51 13.44
N GLY A 16 -2.13 -7.40 12.67
CA GLY A 16 -3.46 -7.19 12.09
C GLY A 16 -3.50 -6.13 10.99
N VAL A 17 -4.54 -5.30 11.00
CA VAL A 17 -4.80 -4.26 10.00
C VAL A 17 -4.63 -2.89 10.65
N ILE A 18 -3.81 -2.03 10.04
CA ILE A 18 -3.67 -0.63 10.42
C ILE A 18 -4.31 0.21 9.33
N THR A 19 -5.10 1.21 9.74
CA THR A 19 -5.79 2.14 8.85
C THR A 19 -5.55 3.57 9.36
N PHE A 20 -5.32 4.48 8.42
CA PHE A 20 -5.21 5.90 8.66
C PHE A 20 -6.20 6.62 7.76
N GLY A 21 -7.35 6.97 8.34
CA GLY A 21 -8.47 7.56 7.57
C GLY A 21 -8.14 8.93 6.96
N ALA A 22 -7.36 9.78 7.64
CA ALA A 22 -7.10 11.14 7.17
C ALA A 22 -6.14 11.20 5.97
N GLY A 23 -5.24 10.22 5.83
CA GLY A 23 -4.36 10.07 4.66
C GLY A 23 -4.72 8.87 3.81
N HIS A 24 -5.96 8.38 3.94
CA HIS A 24 -6.52 7.32 3.10
C HIS A 24 -5.57 6.13 2.89
N PHE A 25 -4.95 5.62 3.96
CA PHE A 25 -3.95 4.56 3.88
C PHE A 25 -4.35 3.35 4.71
N TYR A 26 -4.12 2.14 4.20
CA TYR A 26 -4.23 0.91 4.98
C TYR A 26 -3.06 -0.02 4.70
N ILE A 27 -2.70 -0.81 5.71
CA ILE A 27 -1.67 -1.84 5.60
C ILE A 27 -1.97 -3.02 6.51
N SER A 28 -1.68 -4.22 6.04
CA SER A 28 -1.67 -5.44 6.83
C SER A 28 -0.53 -6.35 6.39
N GLN A 29 -0.21 -7.35 7.20
CA GLN A 29 0.75 -8.37 6.82
C GLN A 29 0.01 -9.68 6.54
N SER A 30 0.23 -10.24 5.36
CA SER A 30 -0.31 -11.55 4.99
C SER A 30 0.37 -12.68 5.77
N ASP A 31 -0.28 -13.85 5.84
CA ASP A 31 0.31 -15.05 6.46
C ASP A 31 1.59 -15.53 5.77
N LYS A 32 1.79 -15.13 4.50
CA LYS A 32 3.02 -15.38 3.74
C LYS A 32 4.13 -14.36 4.03
N GLY A 33 3.89 -13.41 4.93
CA GLY A 33 4.83 -12.40 5.40
C GLY A 33 4.91 -11.12 4.55
N GLY A 34 4.29 -11.08 3.37
CA GLY A 34 4.26 -9.88 2.54
C GLY A 34 3.33 -8.83 3.13
N LEU A 35 3.75 -7.56 3.13
CA LEU A 35 2.90 -6.43 3.50
C LEU A 35 1.97 -6.12 2.33
N VAL A 36 0.68 -6.04 2.60
CA VAL A 36 -0.37 -5.67 1.63
C VAL A 36 -0.93 -4.33 2.05
N PHE A 37 -0.87 -3.35 1.15
CA PHE A 37 -1.33 -2.00 1.43
C PHE A 37 -1.93 -1.34 0.20
N GLY A 38 -2.55 -0.19 0.43
CA GLY A 38 -3.18 0.61 -0.60
C GLY A 38 -3.71 1.91 0.01
N GLY A 39 -4.34 2.72 -0.84
CA GLY A 39 -4.96 3.94 -0.38
C GLY A 39 -5.98 4.50 -1.33
N ASP A 40 -5.85 5.79 -1.66
CA ASP A 40 -6.83 6.51 -2.46
C ASP A 40 -7.04 5.96 -3.87
N ILE A 41 -8.11 6.43 -4.51
CA ILE A 41 -8.48 6.05 -5.88
C ILE A 41 -8.18 7.17 -6.87
N ASP A 42 -8.00 6.84 -8.15
CA ASP A 42 -7.69 7.84 -9.20
C ASP A 42 -8.77 8.92 -9.47
N GLY A 43 -9.91 8.92 -8.76
CA GLY A 43 -10.93 9.98 -8.87
C GLY A 43 -11.74 10.01 -10.17
N TYR A 44 -11.54 9.06 -11.09
CA TYR A 44 -12.34 8.90 -12.30
C TYR A 44 -12.74 7.45 -12.58
N ASN A 45 -13.78 7.29 -13.39
CA ASN A 45 -14.32 5.99 -13.79
C ASN A 45 -13.49 5.37 -14.92
N SER A 46 -13.09 4.12 -14.74
CA SER A 46 -12.38 3.35 -15.77
C SER A 46 -12.43 1.86 -15.46
N PHE A 47 -12.44 1.03 -16.51
CA PHE A 47 -12.35 -0.43 -16.45
C PHE A 47 -10.94 -0.94 -16.81
N ALA A 48 -9.96 -0.05 -16.97
CA ALA A 48 -8.62 -0.40 -17.46
C ALA A 48 -7.78 -1.23 -16.47
N GLN A 49 -8.23 -1.40 -15.22
CA GLN A 49 -7.51 -2.12 -14.16
C GLN A 49 -6.04 -1.65 -14.00
N ARG A 50 -5.84 -0.34 -14.17
CA ARG A 50 -4.55 0.33 -14.04
C ARG A 50 -4.78 1.73 -13.52
N GLY A 51 -4.17 2.07 -12.39
CA GLY A 51 -4.18 3.45 -11.90
C GLY A 51 -2.96 4.26 -12.34
N ASN A 52 -2.87 5.50 -11.87
CA ASN A 52 -1.83 6.44 -12.27
C ASN A 52 -0.71 6.57 -11.24
N LEU A 53 0.46 7.00 -11.72
CA LEU A 53 1.65 7.22 -10.90
C LEU A 53 1.44 8.20 -9.72
N PRO A 54 0.66 9.30 -9.83
CA PRO A 54 0.46 10.19 -8.69
C PRO A 54 -0.18 9.51 -7.47
N VAL A 55 -1.16 8.64 -7.67
CA VAL A 55 -1.78 7.87 -6.57
C VAL A 55 -0.79 6.86 -6.00
N VAL A 56 0.08 6.28 -6.84
CA VAL A 56 1.14 5.37 -6.38
C VAL A 56 2.12 6.09 -5.46
N GLU A 57 2.54 7.30 -5.83
CA GLU A 57 3.43 8.15 -5.04
C GLU A 57 2.78 8.56 -3.71
N ASP A 58 1.52 8.97 -3.74
CA ASP A 58 0.74 9.35 -2.56
C ASP A 58 0.61 8.20 -1.54
N VAL A 59 0.28 6.99 -2.02
CA VAL A 59 0.21 5.80 -1.15
C VAL A 59 1.59 5.46 -0.55
N ALA A 60 2.65 5.59 -1.34
CA ALA A 60 4.01 5.36 -0.85
C ALA A 60 4.43 6.40 0.20
N GLU A 61 4.07 7.67 0.00
CA GLU A 61 4.29 8.75 0.96
C GLU A 61 3.53 8.50 2.26
N GLY A 62 2.25 8.12 2.19
CA GLY A 62 1.44 7.74 3.35
C GLY A 62 2.06 6.59 4.15
N GLY A 63 2.57 5.58 3.45
CA GLY A 63 3.31 4.47 4.07
C GLY A 63 4.59 4.93 4.78
N MET A 64 5.37 5.81 4.16
CA MET A 64 6.60 6.34 4.74
C MET A 64 6.36 7.31 5.90
N ALA A 65 5.28 8.08 5.86
CA ALA A 65 4.89 9.00 6.92
C ALA A 65 4.47 8.24 8.20
N LEU A 66 3.73 7.13 8.06
CA LEU A 66 3.25 6.34 9.19
C LEU A 66 4.26 5.31 9.68
N MET A 67 4.99 4.68 8.76
CA MET A 67 5.81 3.51 9.04
C MET A 67 7.17 3.60 8.34
N PRO A 68 8.04 4.57 8.69
CA PRO A 68 9.35 4.71 8.05
C PRO A 68 10.20 3.43 8.15
N MET A 69 9.91 2.55 9.12
CA MET A 69 10.53 1.23 9.27
C MET A 69 10.37 0.30 8.05
N ILE A 70 9.35 0.49 7.21
CA ILE A 70 9.12 -0.35 6.01
C ILE A 70 9.81 0.21 4.75
N GLY A 71 10.48 1.36 4.84
CA GLY A 71 11.01 2.08 3.66
C GLY A 71 12.12 1.39 2.86
N ARG A 72 12.62 0.24 3.32
CA ARG A 72 13.56 -0.60 2.58
C ARG A 72 12.94 -1.88 2.03
N ALA A 73 11.66 -2.15 2.32
CA ALA A 73 10.97 -3.32 1.80
C ALA A 73 10.85 -3.21 0.28
N ARG A 74 11.19 -4.27 -0.44
CA ARG A 74 11.00 -4.29 -1.90
C ARG A 74 9.53 -4.45 -2.24
N LEU A 75 9.04 -3.58 -3.11
CA LEU A 75 7.72 -3.71 -3.71
C LEU A 75 7.79 -4.74 -4.84
N LEU A 76 7.07 -5.85 -4.70
CA LEU A 76 7.10 -6.95 -5.66
C LEU A 76 6.05 -6.81 -6.75
N ARG A 77 4.89 -6.24 -6.40
CA ARG A 77 3.80 -6.04 -7.34
C ARG A 77 2.88 -4.91 -6.91
N MET A 78 2.34 -4.25 -7.92
CA MET A 78 1.25 -3.30 -7.85
C MET A 78 0.14 -3.78 -8.81
N TRP A 79 -1.12 -3.54 -8.47
CA TRP A 79 -2.29 -3.82 -9.30
C TRP A 79 -3.40 -2.80 -9.10
#